data_AF-M2XSG9-F1
#
_entry.id   AF-M2XSG9-F1
#
_cell.length_a   1.000
_cell.length_b   1.000
_cell.length_c   1.000
_cell.angle_alpha   90.00
_cell.angle_beta   90.00
_cell.angle_gamma   90.00
#
_symmetry.space_group_name_H-M   'P 1'
#
loop_
_entity.id
_entity.type
_entity.pdbx_description
1 polymer ?
#
loop_
_entity_poly.entity_id
_entity_poly.type
_entity_poly.pdbx_seq_one_letter_code
_entity_poly.pdbx_strand_id
1 'polypeptide(L)'
;MDPTNSLSMCCICFEEFRQILTLLPCRHTRICHLCVCHLTELKCPICRENVETAVLSIHSKIDDGACKESEPYSLSSKSKISLSRLIEYRNRRSKEIVKQVYQVSIIGSSSVPFRHVAHRLQGKYVLPMLSASLADLLEKKIQTSKMHKESADFIEALHVLDGVEKWNAKYLPNCTIENHFIRINCFPFWEWLRILRDSGTPDVILPDVVVTCVSPKNKKSFSESLEMQKIMYRCYQLHHKTFQSIWLLMTSAECFETDRKLSLRLTNTIIEKPNIILWVDKTASPHKYQELGSQILESCLKNRKHSVCSKDPVSHCSEWDIGQMVLTT
;
A
#
# COMPACT_ATOMS: atom_id res chain seq x y z
N MET A 1 4.33 27.71 29.69
CA MET A 1 4.26 26.68 28.63
C MET A 1 4.64 25.38 29.28
N ASP A 2 3.69 24.45 29.43
CA ASP A 2 3.95 23.18 30.08
C ASP A 2 4.90 22.31 29.22
N PRO A 3 6.08 21.92 29.72
CA PRO A 3 7.03 21.07 28.99
C PRO A 3 6.55 19.61 28.81
N THR A 4 5.36 19.27 29.30
CA THR A 4 4.81 17.91 29.36
C THR A 4 3.91 17.55 28.17
N ASN A 5 3.62 18.49 27.25
CA ASN A 5 2.67 18.26 26.16
C ASN A 5 3.28 18.34 24.75
N SER A 6 4.60 18.10 24.59
CA SER A 6 5.20 18.01 23.26
C SER A 6 4.83 16.67 22.61
N LEU A 7 3.86 16.69 21.70
CA LEU A 7 3.57 15.55 20.83
C LEU A 7 4.86 15.11 20.12
N SER A 8 5.16 13.82 20.17
CA SER A 8 6.32 13.27 19.48
C SER A 8 5.97 13.03 18.01
N MET A 9 6.79 13.56 17.11
CA MET A 9 6.68 13.29 15.66
C MET A 9 7.54 12.09 15.26
N CYS A 10 7.01 11.25 14.37
CA CYS A 10 7.75 10.11 13.85
C CYS A 10 8.77 10.55 12.80
N CYS A 11 10.03 10.12 12.91
CA CYS A 11 11.07 10.46 11.94
C CYS A 11 10.94 9.73 10.59
N ILE A 12 9.96 8.83 10.42
CA ILE A 12 9.69 8.11 9.17
C ILE A 12 8.47 8.70 8.46
N CYS A 13 7.29 8.75 9.12
CA CYS A 13 6.08 9.29 8.50
C CYS A 13 5.83 10.78 8.76
N PHE A 14 6.56 11.41 9.68
CA PHE A 14 6.34 12.79 10.14
C PHE A 14 4.94 13.05 10.73
N GLU A 15 4.22 12.00 11.10
CA GLU A 15 2.95 12.12 11.83
C GLU A 15 3.19 12.17 13.34
N GLU A 16 2.31 12.89 14.03
CA GLU A 16 2.25 12.91 15.50
C GLU A 16 1.75 11.56 16.03
N PHE A 17 2.36 11.07 17.09
CA PHE A 17 1.95 9.83 17.72
C PHE A 17 2.02 9.90 19.24
N ARG A 18 1.17 9.09 19.89
CA ARG A 18 1.04 9.03 21.35
C ARG A 18 1.78 7.84 21.96
N GLN A 19 1.87 6.72 21.24
CA GLN A 19 2.56 5.53 21.75
C GLN A 19 4.07 5.68 21.58
N ILE A 20 4.81 5.79 22.68
CA ILE A 20 6.26 5.87 22.64
C ILE A 20 6.81 4.46 22.43
N LEU A 21 7.48 4.25 21.30
CA LEU A 21 8.21 3.03 21.00
C LEU A 21 9.68 3.28 21.22
N THR A 22 10.27 2.61 22.22
CA THR A 22 11.70 2.70 22.51
C THR A 22 12.44 1.54 21.84
N LEU A 23 13.34 1.85 20.92
CA LEU A 23 14.19 0.85 20.27
C LEU A 23 15.33 0.44 21.20
N LEU A 24 15.60 -0.86 21.35
CA LEU A 24 16.73 -1.36 22.13
C LEU A 24 17.79 -2.00 21.21
N PRO A 25 19.09 -1.76 21.46
CA PRO A 25 19.65 -1.16 22.68
C PRO A 25 19.79 0.37 22.66
N CYS A 26 19.66 1.03 21.50
CA CYS A 26 19.97 2.46 21.32
C CYS A 26 19.09 3.48 22.07
N ARG A 27 17.93 3.04 22.58
CA ARG A 27 16.92 3.83 23.33
C ARG A 27 16.29 5.00 22.58
N HIS A 28 16.42 5.08 21.26
CA HIS A 28 15.72 6.10 20.47
C HIS A 28 14.20 5.86 20.46
N THR A 29 13.43 6.95 20.56
CA THR A 29 11.96 6.94 20.74
C THR A 29 11.17 7.65 19.65
N ARG A 30 11.82 8.08 18.57
CA ARG A 30 11.22 8.95 17.52
C ARG A 30 10.51 8.18 16.40
N ILE A 31 10.02 6.97 16.67
CA ILE A 31 9.35 6.15 15.66
C ILE A 31 7.99 5.74 16.18
N CYS A 32 6.94 5.98 15.40
CA CYS A 32 5.62 5.49 15.77
C CYS A 32 5.57 3.96 15.60
N HIS A 33 4.69 3.32 16.36
CA HIS A 33 4.53 1.87 16.25
C HIS A 33 4.17 1.39 14.84
N LEU A 34 3.53 2.22 14.01
CA LEU A 34 3.20 1.88 12.62
C LEU A 34 4.45 1.79 11.74
N CYS A 35 5.40 2.72 11.88
CA CYS A 35 6.58 2.80 11.03
C CYS A 35 7.73 1.88 11.42
N VAL A 36 7.66 1.23 12.58
CA VAL A 36 8.72 0.31 13.02
C VAL A 36 8.93 -0.88 12.07
N CYS A 37 7.95 -1.22 11.23
CA CYS A 37 8.11 -2.25 10.21
C CYS A 37 8.83 -1.77 8.94
N HIS A 38 9.12 -0.47 8.83
CA HIS A 38 9.93 0.08 7.73
C HIS A 38 11.42 0.13 8.08
N LEU A 39 11.84 -0.47 9.21
CA LEU A 39 13.24 -0.57 9.57
C LEU A 39 13.95 -1.56 8.65
N THR A 40 14.74 -1.03 7.72
CA THR A 40 15.63 -1.83 6.86
C THR A 40 16.69 -2.50 7.72
N GLU A 41 16.88 -3.81 7.54
CA GLU A 41 17.88 -4.61 8.27
C GLU A 41 17.77 -4.54 9.80
N LEU A 42 16.58 -4.23 10.32
CA LEU A 42 16.37 -4.02 11.76
C LEU A 42 17.27 -2.92 12.36
N LYS A 43 17.72 -1.93 11.57
CA LYS A 43 18.57 -0.83 12.07
C LYS A 43 17.78 0.39 12.47
N CYS A 44 18.22 1.08 13.53
CA CYS A 44 17.66 2.36 13.95
C CYS A 44 17.89 3.42 12.86
N PRO A 45 16.89 4.20 12.42
CA PRO A 45 17.08 5.22 11.39
C PRO A 45 17.87 6.44 11.90
N ILE A 46 18.05 6.58 13.22
CA ILE A 46 18.76 7.69 13.85
C ILE A 46 20.24 7.35 14.00
N CYS A 47 20.59 6.31 14.76
CA CYS A 47 21.98 5.95 15.03
C CYS A 47 22.52 4.78 14.18
N ARG A 48 21.67 4.15 13.35
CA ARG A 48 22.01 2.97 12.51
C ARG A 48 22.42 1.72 13.30
N GLU A 49 22.31 1.73 14.62
CA GLU A 49 22.52 0.56 15.46
C GLU A 49 21.46 -0.51 15.22
N ASN A 50 21.85 -1.78 15.31
CA ASN A 50 20.93 -2.91 15.18
C ASN A 50 19.91 -2.91 16.33
N VAL A 51 18.65 -3.12 16.00
CA VAL A 51 17.51 -3.12 16.91
C VAL A 51 16.92 -4.51 16.98
N GLU A 52 16.98 -5.11 18.16
CA GLU A 52 16.42 -6.45 18.37
C GLU A 52 15.01 -6.39 18.94
N THR A 53 14.79 -5.44 19.85
CA THR A 53 13.55 -5.37 20.64
C THR A 53 13.03 -3.94 20.70
N ALA A 54 11.72 -3.82 20.81
CA ALA A 54 11.01 -2.58 21.01
C ALA A 54 10.24 -2.65 22.33
N VAL A 55 10.36 -1.60 23.15
CA VAL A 55 9.52 -1.43 24.34
C VAL A 55 8.40 -0.47 24.01
N LEU A 56 7.18 -0.93 24.14
CA LEU A 56 5.99 -0.12 23.95
C LEU A 56 5.56 0.49 25.28
N SER A 57 5.37 1.80 25.29
CA SER A 57 4.81 2.53 26.42
C SER A 57 3.57 3.28 25.93
N ILE A 58 2.41 2.92 26.46
CA ILE A 58 1.18 3.69 26.23
C ILE A 58 1.14 4.80 27.29
N HIS A 59 1.10 6.05 26.83
CA HIS A 59 0.62 7.13 27.68
C HIS A 59 -0.89 7.18 27.50
N SER A 60 -1.64 6.69 28.50
CA SER A 60 -3.07 6.97 28.58
C SER A 60 -3.22 8.48 28.63
N LYS A 61 -4.01 9.05 27.71
CA LYS A 61 -4.38 10.46 27.85
C LYS A 61 -5.20 10.59 29.12
N ILE A 62 -4.82 11.55 29.94
CA ILE A 62 -5.70 12.17 30.93
C ILE A 62 -6.73 12.93 30.10
N ASP A 63 -8.00 12.55 30.18
CA ASP A 63 -9.10 13.28 29.54
C ASP A 63 -9.21 14.65 30.22
N ASP A 64 -8.76 15.69 29.53
CA ASP A 64 -9.01 17.08 29.87
C ASP A 64 -10.49 17.40 29.59
N GLY A 65 -11.38 17.09 30.54
CA GLY A 65 -12.75 17.60 30.46
C GLY A 65 -13.84 16.90 31.26
N ALA A 66 -13.68 16.79 32.58
CA ALA A 66 -14.70 17.11 33.60
C ALA A 66 -14.50 16.29 34.90
N CYS A 67 -14.14 17.02 35.96
CA CYS A 67 -14.13 16.65 37.37
C CYS A 67 -14.88 15.37 37.76
N LYS A 68 -14.14 14.28 38.02
CA LYS A 68 -14.36 13.42 39.19
C LYS A 68 -13.00 12.92 39.68
N GLU A 69 -12.73 13.16 40.95
CA GLU A 69 -11.63 12.57 41.72
C GLU A 69 -11.81 11.04 41.76
N SER A 70 -11.33 10.34 40.74
CA SER A 70 -11.20 8.89 40.76
C SER A 70 -9.72 8.54 40.63
N GLU A 71 -9.31 7.63 41.51
CA GLU A 71 -7.97 7.19 41.86
C GLU A 71 -6.92 7.17 40.74
N PRO A 72 -5.63 7.38 41.08
CA PRO A 72 -4.55 7.38 40.12
C PRO A 72 -4.45 6.00 39.44
N TYR A 73 -4.85 5.92 38.17
CA TYR A 73 -4.63 4.76 37.32
C TYR A 73 -3.12 4.56 37.09
N SER A 74 -2.49 3.90 38.07
CA SER A 74 -1.16 3.33 38.00
C SER A 74 -1.25 1.99 37.30
N LEU A 75 -0.80 1.93 36.05
CA LEU A 75 0.07 0.88 35.50
C LEU A 75 0.32 1.19 34.02
N SER A 76 1.43 1.88 33.72
CA SER A 76 2.00 1.87 32.37
C SER A 76 2.57 0.48 32.12
N SER A 77 1.77 -0.47 31.63
CA SER A 77 2.29 -1.77 31.22
C SER A 77 3.32 -1.56 30.10
N LYS A 78 4.60 -1.79 30.42
CA LYS A 78 5.68 -1.78 29.44
C LYS A 78 5.80 -3.17 28.87
N SER A 79 5.36 -3.35 27.63
CA SER A 79 5.51 -4.62 26.93
C SER A 79 6.76 -4.58 26.07
N LYS A 80 7.68 -5.52 26.30
CA LYS A 80 8.87 -5.72 25.47
C LYS A 80 8.54 -6.72 24.37
N ILE A 81 8.71 -6.32 23.11
CA ILE A 81 8.42 -7.16 21.95
C ILE A 81 9.68 -7.32 21.10
N SER A 82 9.91 -8.54 20.59
CA SER A 82 10.89 -8.78 19.53
C SER A 82 10.46 -8.09 18.23
N LEU A 83 11.35 -7.25 17.68
CA LEU A 83 11.04 -6.48 16.48
C LEU A 83 10.84 -7.40 15.26
N SER A 84 11.67 -8.44 15.11
CA SER A 84 11.54 -9.40 14.02
C SER A 84 10.17 -10.09 14.06
N ARG A 85 9.73 -10.53 15.24
CA ARG A 85 8.40 -11.16 15.43
C ARG A 85 7.25 -10.20 15.13
N LEU A 86 7.38 -8.91 15.51
CA LEU A 86 6.38 -7.89 15.19
C LEU A 86 6.27 -7.64 13.68
N ILE A 87 7.42 -7.54 13.00
CA ILE A 87 7.47 -7.37 11.54
C ILE A 87 6.88 -8.59 10.83
N GLU A 88 7.28 -9.79 11.24
CA GLU A 88 6.76 -11.05 10.68
C GLU A 88 5.25 -11.17 10.88
N TYR A 89 4.76 -10.91 12.09
CA TYR A 89 3.33 -10.90 12.40
C TYR A 89 2.56 -9.95 11.46
N ARG A 90 3.06 -8.73 11.30
CA ARG A 90 2.47 -7.76 10.38
C ARG A 90 2.51 -8.27 8.95
N ASN A 91 3.68 -8.60 8.40
CA ASN A 91 3.80 -9.03 7.01
C ASN A 91 2.85 -10.20 6.70
N ARG A 92 2.72 -11.15 7.62
CA ARG A 92 1.73 -12.24 7.53
C ARG A 92 0.28 -11.72 7.50
N ARG A 93 -0.13 -10.88 8.47
CA ARG A 93 -1.49 -10.30 8.52
C ARG A 93 -1.83 -9.51 7.25
N SER A 94 -0.87 -8.75 6.74
CA SER A 94 -0.99 -7.97 5.51
C SER A 94 -1.23 -8.88 4.31
N LYS A 95 -0.42 -9.94 4.20
CA LYS A 95 -0.59 -10.95 3.14
C LYS A 95 -1.94 -11.64 3.24
N GLU A 96 -2.45 -11.91 4.43
CA GLU A 96 -3.78 -12.49 4.63
C GLU A 96 -4.91 -11.57 4.15
N ILE A 97 -4.85 -10.27 4.47
CA ILE A 97 -5.83 -9.30 3.97
C ILE A 97 -5.76 -9.20 2.45
N VAL A 98 -4.55 -9.09 1.89
CA VAL A 98 -4.32 -8.97 0.45
C VAL A 98 -4.80 -10.20 -0.31
N LYS A 99 -4.70 -11.41 0.26
CA LYS A 99 -5.30 -12.62 -0.32
C LYS A 99 -6.82 -12.51 -0.50
N GLN A 100 -7.50 -11.70 0.32
CA GLN A 100 -8.95 -11.51 0.27
C GLN A 100 -9.39 -10.24 -0.48
N VAL A 101 -8.46 -9.30 -0.71
CA VAL A 101 -8.76 -7.99 -1.28
C VAL A 101 -7.88 -7.72 -2.49
N TYR A 102 -8.48 -7.51 -3.66
CA TYR A 102 -7.73 -7.13 -4.86
C TYR A 102 -7.12 -5.75 -4.71
N GLN A 103 -5.84 -5.63 -4.98
CA GLN A 103 -5.08 -4.41 -4.87
C GLN A 103 -4.92 -3.78 -6.26
N VAL A 104 -5.44 -2.56 -6.44
CA VAL A 104 -5.39 -1.83 -7.69
C VAL A 104 -4.69 -0.50 -7.45
N SER A 105 -3.64 -0.21 -8.22
CA SER A 105 -2.94 1.07 -8.14
C SER A 105 -3.22 1.91 -9.37
N ILE A 106 -3.80 3.09 -9.18
CA ILE A 106 -3.99 4.09 -10.23
C ILE A 106 -2.84 5.09 -10.15
N ILE A 107 -2.05 5.17 -11.20
CA ILE A 107 -0.84 6.00 -11.24
C ILE A 107 -0.87 6.96 -12.42
N GLY A 108 -0.09 8.04 -12.32
CA GLY A 108 0.06 8.97 -13.43
C GLY A 108 1.11 10.04 -13.17
N SER A 109 1.47 10.74 -14.25
CA SER A 109 2.25 11.97 -14.19
C SER A 109 1.49 13.05 -13.41
N SER A 110 2.20 13.96 -12.75
CA SER A 110 1.60 15.10 -12.03
C SER A 110 0.75 16.00 -12.94
N SER A 111 0.98 15.95 -14.25
CA SER A 111 0.24 16.69 -15.27
C SER A 111 -1.09 16.05 -15.70
N VAL A 112 -1.41 14.85 -15.19
CA VAL A 112 -2.61 14.08 -15.54
C VAL A 112 -3.55 14.02 -14.34
N PRO A 113 -4.88 14.20 -14.50
CA PRO A 113 -5.83 14.20 -13.38
C PRO A 113 -6.21 12.77 -12.93
N PHE A 114 -5.22 11.90 -12.69
CA PHE A 114 -5.43 10.49 -12.34
C PHE A 114 -6.18 10.30 -11.00
N ARG A 115 -6.04 11.24 -10.06
CA ARG A 115 -6.82 11.26 -8.80
C ARG A 115 -8.32 11.36 -9.04
N HIS A 116 -8.74 12.11 -10.07
CA HIS A 116 -10.16 12.21 -10.42
C HIS A 116 -10.72 10.84 -10.84
N VAL A 117 -9.94 10.07 -11.60
CA VAL A 117 -10.32 8.70 -12.01
C VAL A 117 -10.51 7.80 -10.80
N ALA A 118 -9.57 7.83 -9.84
CA ALA A 118 -9.67 7.05 -8.61
C ALA A 118 -10.92 7.39 -7.79
N HIS A 119 -11.18 8.69 -7.57
CA HIS A 119 -12.38 9.13 -6.85
C HIS A 119 -13.68 8.76 -7.56
N ARG A 120 -13.73 8.86 -8.91
CA ARG A 120 -14.90 8.45 -9.69
C ARG A 120 -15.17 6.96 -9.60
N LEU A 121 -14.13 6.13 -9.67
CA LEU A 121 -14.27 4.68 -9.47
C LEU A 121 -14.74 4.35 -8.06
N GLN A 122 -14.11 4.91 -7.03
CA GLN A 122 -14.50 4.71 -5.64
C GLN A 122 -15.94 5.16 -5.37
N GLY A 123 -16.35 6.31 -5.92
CA GLY A 123 -17.71 6.85 -5.79
C GLY A 123 -18.76 6.09 -6.60
N LYS A 124 -18.38 5.36 -7.66
CA LYS A 124 -19.28 4.48 -8.40
C LYS A 124 -19.46 3.13 -7.72
N TYR A 125 -18.37 2.60 -7.16
CA TYR A 125 -18.30 1.28 -6.56
C TYR A 125 -18.21 1.37 -5.03
N VAL A 126 -18.98 2.28 -4.44
CA VAL A 126 -18.97 2.56 -3.00
C VAL A 126 -19.19 1.26 -2.24
N LEU A 127 -18.31 1.01 -1.27
CA LEU A 127 -18.49 -0.06 -0.33
C LEU A 127 -19.77 0.23 0.48
N PRO A 128 -20.80 -0.64 0.46
CA PRO A 128 -21.98 -0.48 1.32
C PRO A 128 -21.52 -0.24 2.77
N MET A 129 -22.19 0.63 3.55
CA MET A 129 -21.84 1.09 4.91
C MET A 129 -21.68 -0.04 5.96
N LEU A 130 -20.76 -0.96 5.71
CA LEU A 130 -20.43 -2.14 6.49
C LEU A 130 -18.98 -2.08 6.95
N SER A 131 -18.32 -0.91 6.98
CA SER A 131 -16.88 -0.83 7.24
C SER A 131 -16.47 -1.51 8.56
N ALA A 132 -17.25 -1.33 9.62
CA ALA A 132 -17.05 -2.04 10.89
C ALA A 132 -17.30 -3.55 10.75
N SER A 133 -18.44 -3.95 10.17
CA SER A 133 -18.75 -5.36 9.93
C SER A 133 -17.76 -6.05 8.97
N LEU A 134 -17.12 -5.32 8.07
CA LEU A 134 -16.24 -5.88 7.07
C LEU A 134 -14.85 -6.15 7.63
N ALA A 135 -14.34 -5.25 8.47
CA ALA A 135 -13.16 -5.52 9.28
C ALA A 135 -13.41 -6.79 10.09
N ASP A 136 -14.52 -6.87 10.82
CA ASP A 136 -14.90 -8.05 11.60
C ASP A 136 -15.05 -9.33 10.76
N LEU A 137 -15.63 -9.23 9.57
CA LEU A 137 -15.77 -10.39 8.67
C LEU A 137 -14.42 -10.88 8.15
N LEU A 138 -13.52 -9.96 7.79
CA LEU A 138 -12.15 -10.30 7.40
C LEU A 138 -11.40 -10.87 8.60
N GLU A 139 -11.52 -10.27 9.78
CA GLU A 139 -10.91 -10.75 11.01
C GLU A 139 -11.36 -12.17 11.36
N LYS A 140 -12.67 -12.44 11.31
CA LYS A 140 -13.23 -13.79 11.55
C LYS A 140 -12.66 -14.80 10.56
N LYS A 141 -12.60 -14.46 9.27
CA LYS A 141 -11.98 -15.33 8.26
C LYS A 141 -10.50 -15.58 8.55
N ILE A 142 -9.76 -14.56 8.95
CA ILE A 142 -8.34 -14.70 9.26
C ILE A 142 -8.12 -15.50 10.57
N GLN A 143 -8.94 -15.30 11.59
CA GLN A 143 -8.87 -16.06 12.84
C GLN A 143 -9.11 -17.56 12.60
N THR A 144 -9.99 -17.93 11.65
CA THR A 144 -10.23 -19.34 11.31
C THR A 144 -9.06 -20.00 10.56
N SER A 145 -8.19 -19.23 9.89
CA SER A 145 -6.99 -19.79 9.26
C SER A 145 -5.91 -20.02 10.30
N LYS A 146 -5.91 -21.20 10.93
CA LYS A 146 -4.88 -21.77 11.83
C LYS A 146 -3.76 -20.79 12.21
N MET A 147 -4.06 -19.83 13.10
CA MET A 147 -3.00 -19.06 13.69
C MET A 147 -2.14 -20.01 14.52
N HIS A 148 -0.84 -20.04 14.23
CA HIS A 148 0.13 -20.54 15.19
C HIS A 148 -0.15 -19.89 16.54
N LYS A 149 -0.12 -20.69 17.62
CA LYS A 149 -0.35 -20.21 18.99
C LYS A 149 0.69 -19.14 19.32
N GLU A 150 0.38 -17.89 19.02
CA GLU A 150 1.14 -16.76 19.55
C GLU A 150 0.97 -16.76 21.07
N SER A 151 2.06 -16.49 21.80
CA SER A 151 2.00 -16.29 23.26
C SER A 151 0.96 -15.22 23.63
N ALA A 152 0.22 -15.44 24.71
CA ALA A 152 -0.78 -14.49 25.20
C ALA A 152 -0.20 -13.08 25.37
N ASP A 153 1.02 -12.98 25.92
CA ASP A 153 1.74 -11.71 26.12
C ASP A 153 1.97 -10.94 24.82
N PHE A 154 2.16 -11.64 23.69
CA PHE A 154 2.37 -11.00 22.40
C PHE A 154 1.05 -10.47 21.84
N ILE A 155 -0.04 -11.23 21.98
CA ILE A 155 -1.38 -10.80 21.59
C ILE A 155 -1.82 -9.60 22.42
N GLU A 156 -1.60 -9.63 23.73
CA GLU A 156 -1.88 -8.49 24.61
C GLU A 156 -1.09 -7.25 24.19
N ALA A 157 0.20 -7.41 23.90
CA ALA A 157 1.03 -6.31 23.44
C ALA A 157 0.63 -5.80 22.04
N LEU A 158 0.01 -6.63 21.19
CA LEU A 158 -0.58 -6.22 19.91
C LEU A 158 -1.91 -5.48 20.08
N HIS A 159 -2.77 -5.89 21.02
CA HIS A 159 -4.00 -5.14 21.34
C HIS A 159 -3.69 -3.74 21.87
N VAL A 160 -2.59 -3.61 22.61
CA VAL A 160 -2.01 -2.33 23.05
C VAL A 160 -1.58 -1.44 21.87
N LEU A 161 -1.20 -2.03 20.75
CA LEU A 161 -0.94 -1.29 19.50
C LEU A 161 -2.28 -0.93 18.86
N ASP A 162 -2.87 0.16 19.34
CA ASP A 162 -4.10 0.84 18.89
C ASP A 162 -4.03 1.35 17.43
N GLY A 163 -3.69 0.45 16.52
CA GLY A 163 -3.22 0.75 15.18
C GLY A 163 -2.98 -0.46 14.30
N VAL A 164 -3.26 -1.69 14.76
CA VAL A 164 -3.42 -2.83 13.84
C VAL A 164 -4.47 -2.49 12.77
N GLU A 165 -5.59 -1.88 13.17
CA GLU A 165 -6.62 -1.38 12.25
C GLU A 165 -6.09 -0.29 11.32
N LYS A 166 -5.41 0.74 11.85
CA LYS A 166 -4.85 1.84 11.04
C LYS A 166 -3.81 1.36 10.04
N TRP A 167 -3.01 0.38 10.43
CA TRP A 167 -2.01 -0.24 9.56
C TRP A 167 -2.68 -1.08 8.46
N ASN A 168 -3.64 -1.93 8.85
CA ASN A 168 -4.45 -2.73 7.93
C ASN A 168 -5.25 -1.87 6.97
N ALA A 169 -5.66 -0.66 7.38
CA ALA A 169 -6.47 0.25 6.58
C ALA A 169 -5.86 0.59 5.21
N LYS A 170 -4.53 0.44 5.05
CA LYS A 170 -3.84 0.57 3.75
C LYS A 170 -4.24 -0.53 2.75
N TYR A 171 -4.59 -1.72 3.24
CA TYR A 171 -4.93 -2.90 2.45
C TYR A 171 -6.43 -3.24 2.50
N LEU A 172 -7.17 -2.69 3.47
CA LEU A 172 -8.62 -2.86 3.58
C LEU A 172 -9.36 -2.28 2.37
N PRO A 173 -10.39 -2.97 1.86
CA PRO A 173 -11.10 -2.55 0.66
C PRO A 173 -11.76 -1.18 0.87
N ASN A 174 -11.81 -0.40 -0.20
CA ASN A 174 -12.52 0.88 -0.24
C ASN A 174 -13.60 0.92 -1.32
N CYS A 175 -13.76 -0.17 -2.08
CA CYS A 175 -14.81 -0.33 -3.08
C CYS A 175 -15.14 -1.82 -3.31
N THR A 176 -16.26 -2.06 -4.00
CA THR A 176 -16.68 -3.39 -4.45
C THR A 176 -17.12 -3.36 -5.90
N ILE A 177 -16.53 -4.23 -6.73
CA ILE A 177 -16.93 -4.45 -8.13
C ILE A 177 -17.44 -5.88 -8.24
N GLU A 178 -18.70 -6.06 -8.66
CA GLU A 178 -19.33 -7.38 -8.85
C GLU A 178 -19.10 -8.32 -7.64
N ASN A 179 -19.38 -7.82 -6.43
CA ASN A 179 -19.21 -8.53 -5.14
C ASN A 179 -17.77 -8.90 -4.76
N HIS A 180 -16.75 -8.37 -5.44
CA HIS A 180 -15.36 -8.56 -5.07
C HIS A 180 -14.82 -7.35 -4.31
N PHE A 181 -14.08 -7.60 -3.23
CA PHE A 181 -13.43 -6.55 -2.44
C PHE A 181 -12.21 -6.01 -3.17
N ILE A 182 -12.19 -4.70 -3.37
CA ILE A 182 -11.12 -4.01 -4.07
C ILE A 182 -10.62 -2.85 -3.23
N ARG A 183 -9.30 -2.74 -3.17
CA ARG A 183 -8.58 -1.56 -2.71
C ARG A 183 -8.06 -0.80 -3.92
N ILE A 184 -8.65 0.36 -4.20
CA ILE A 184 -8.10 1.31 -5.16
C ILE A 184 -7.17 2.27 -4.42
N ASN A 185 -5.88 2.21 -4.74
CA ASN A 185 -4.89 3.18 -4.31
C ASN A 185 -4.56 4.13 -5.46
N CYS A 186 -4.06 5.32 -5.13
CA CYS A 186 -3.81 6.36 -6.12
C CYS A 186 -2.50 7.08 -5.81
N PHE A 187 -1.53 7.02 -6.71
CA PHE A 187 -0.18 7.53 -6.46
C PHE A 187 0.36 8.32 -7.65
N PRO A 188 1.02 9.47 -7.44
CA PRO A 188 1.89 10.03 -8.47
C PRO A 188 3.07 9.10 -8.74
N PHE A 189 3.67 9.21 -9.92
CA PHE A 189 4.82 8.37 -10.31
C PHE A 189 5.97 8.36 -9.30
N TRP A 190 6.36 9.48 -8.71
CA TRP A 190 7.45 9.51 -7.73
C TRP A 190 7.14 8.69 -6.47
N GLU A 191 5.89 8.69 -6.02
CA GLU A 191 5.46 7.92 -4.85
C GLU A 191 5.37 6.45 -5.19
N TRP A 192 4.95 6.14 -6.42
CA TRP A 192 4.97 4.78 -6.94
C TRP A 192 6.39 4.22 -7.02
N LEU A 193 7.36 4.99 -7.51
CA LEU A 193 8.77 4.60 -7.50
C LEU A 193 9.30 4.33 -6.10
N ARG A 194 8.90 5.13 -5.11
CA ARG A 194 9.23 4.86 -3.71
C ARG A 194 8.68 3.49 -3.27
N ILE A 195 7.42 3.19 -3.57
CA ILE A 195 6.80 1.90 -3.27
C ILE A 195 7.54 0.75 -3.97
N LEU A 196 7.91 0.90 -5.24
CA LEU A 196 8.66 -0.12 -5.99
C LEU A 196 10.10 -0.27 -5.48
N ARG A 197 10.77 0.80 -5.05
CA ARG A 197 12.11 0.70 -4.47
C ARG A 197 12.07 -0.03 -3.12
N ASP A 198 11.10 0.34 -2.29
CA ASP A 198 10.84 -0.34 -1.02
C ASP A 198 10.34 -1.78 -1.25
N SER A 199 9.96 -2.11 -2.50
CA SER A 199 9.58 -3.46 -2.93
C SER A 199 10.71 -4.48 -2.99
N GLY A 200 11.97 -4.05 -2.89
CA GLY A 200 13.13 -4.96 -2.80
C GLY A 200 13.15 -5.89 -1.58
N THR A 201 12.19 -5.76 -0.67
CA THR A 201 12.02 -6.72 0.43
C THR A 201 11.16 -7.92 -0.02
N PRO A 202 11.50 -9.16 0.39
CA PRO A 202 10.82 -10.38 -0.08
C PRO A 202 9.30 -10.41 0.25
N ASP A 203 8.82 -9.51 1.09
CA ASP A 203 7.44 -9.46 1.57
C ASP A 203 6.55 -8.46 0.85
N VAL A 204 7.02 -7.80 -0.21
CA VAL A 204 6.25 -6.70 -0.79
C VAL A 204 5.02 -7.14 -1.57
N ILE A 205 3.93 -6.48 -1.20
CA ILE A 205 2.64 -6.56 -1.85
C ILE A 205 2.67 -5.62 -3.06
N LEU A 206 2.97 -6.20 -4.22
CA LEU A 206 2.68 -5.58 -5.51
C LEU A 206 1.17 -5.69 -5.81
N PRO A 207 0.56 -4.68 -6.45
CA PRO A 207 -0.85 -4.69 -6.78
C PRO A 207 -1.17 -5.76 -7.83
N ASP A 208 -2.41 -6.24 -7.80
CA ASP A 208 -2.92 -7.18 -8.80
C ASP A 208 -3.01 -6.51 -10.19
N VAL A 209 -3.34 -5.21 -10.23
CA VAL A 209 -3.45 -4.43 -11.48
C VAL A 209 -2.90 -3.02 -11.27
N VAL A 210 -2.16 -2.52 -12.26
CA VAL A 210 -1.77 -1.11 -12.34
C VAL A 210 -2.51 -0.42 -13.47
N VAL A 211 -3.19 0.68 -13.16
CA VAL A 211 -3.86 1.54 -14.14
C VAL A 211 -3.03 2.81 -14.32
N THR A 212 -2.35 2.92 -15.45
CA THR A 212 -1.51 4.08 -15.79
C THR A 212 -2.32 5.09 -16.58
N CYS A 213 -2.58 6.26 -15.97
CA CYS A 213 -3.26 7.37 -16.64
C CYS A 213 -2.26 8.18 -17.45
N VAL A 214 -2.50 8.29 -18.75
CA VAL A 214 -1.60 8.93 -19.72
C VAL A 214 -2.33 10.02 -20.47
N SER A 215 -1.73 11.20 -20.59
CA SER A 215 -2.21 12.22 -21.53
C SER A 215 -1.43 12.11 -22.84
N PRO A 216 -2.03 11.63 -23.94
CA PRO A 216 -1.32 11.42 -25.20
C PRO A 216 -0.81 12.73 -25.82
N LYS A 217 -1.47 13.86 -25.52
CA LYS A 217 -1.04 15.20 -25.97
C LYS A 217 0.14 15.74 -25.18
N ASN A 218 0.31 15.29 -23.94
CA ASN A 218 1.41 15.74 -23.10
C ASN A 218 2.60 14.82 -23.28
N LYS A 219 3.56 15.23 -24.12
CA LYS A 219 4.80 14.48 -24.41
C LYS A 219 5.53 14.05 -23.14
N LYS A 220 5.57 14.90 -22.11
CA LYS A 220 6.20 14.58 -20.82
C LYS A 220 5.45 13.45 -20.12
N SER A 221 4.13 13.56 -19.95
CA SER A 221 3.31 12.49 -19.37
C SER A 221 3.48 11.17 -20.12
N PHE A 222 3.47 11.21 -21.45
CA PHE A 222 3.63 10.02 -22.28
C PHE A 222 5.00 9.36 -22.07
N SER A 223 6.08 10.15 -22.13
CA SER A 223 7.45 9.68 -21.90
C SER A 223 7.63 9.09 -20.50
N GLU A 224 7.17 9.79 -19.46
CA GLU A 224 7.23 9.30 -18.08
C GLU A 224 6.46 7.98 -17.90
N SER A 225 5.32 7.83 -18.59
CA SER A 225 4.51 6.60 -18.53
C SER A 225 5.21 5.41 -19.19
N LEU A 226 5.97 5.65 -20.26
CA LEU A 226 6.78 4.61 -20.90
C LEU A 226 7.91 4.14 -20.00
N GLU A 227 8.66 5.07 -19.41
CA GLU A 227 9.75 4.70 -18.50
C GLU A 227 9.21 4.01 -17.25
N MET A 228 8.09 4.49 -16.70
CA MET A 228 7.43 3.84 -15.58
C MET A 228 6.99 2.41 -15.91
N GLN A 229 6.45 2.19 -17.12
CA GLN A 229 6.05 0.86 -17.58
C GLN A 229 7.24 -0.11 -17.57
N LYS A 230 8.41 0.32 -18.07
CA LYS A 230 9.64 -0.48 -18.06
C LYS A 230 10.10 -0.83 -16.65
N ILE A 231 10.10 0.15 -15.75
CA ILE A 231 10.51 -0.05 -14.35
C ILE A 231 9.56 -1.03 -13.67
N MET A 232 8.25 -0.87 -13.85
CA MET A 232 7.24 -1.77 -13.29
C MET A 232 7.37 -3.19 -13.83
N TYR A 233 7.52 -3.36 -15.14
CA TYR A 233 7.65 -4.68 -15.74
C TYR A 233 8.84 -5.45 -15.17
N ARG A 234 10.02 -4.81 -15.12
CA ARG A 234 11.23 -5.39 -14.53
C ARG A 234 11.04 -5.74 -13.05
N CYS A 235 10.44 -4.84 -12.28
CA CYS A 235 10.14 -5.10 -10.87
C CYS A 235 9.23 -6.33 -10.69
N TYR A 236 8.15 -6.46 -11.47
CA TYR A 236 7.26 -7.62 -11.41
C TYR A 236 7.98 -8.92 -11.82
N GLN A 237 8.85 -8.87 -12.82
CA GLN A 237 9.68 -10.01 -13.22
C GLN A 237 10.63 -10.47 -12.11
N LEU A 238 11.29 -9.53 -11.42
CA LEU A 238 12.18 -9.84 -10.29
C LEU A 238 11.44 -10.57 -9.16
N HIS A 239 10.15 -10.28 -8.96
CA HIS A 239 9.32 -10.97 -7.97
C HIS A 239 8.56 -12.18 -8.52
N HIS A 240 8.87 -12.64 -9.74
CA HIS A 240 8.18 -13.74 -10.41
C HIS A 240 6.65 -13.57 -10.46
N LYS A 241 6.17 -12.33 -10.60
CA LYS A 241 4.74 -11.99 -10.71
C LYS A 241 4.39 -11.55 -12.11
N THR A 242 3.17 -11.86 -12.54
CA THR A 242 2.66 -11.35 -13.80
C THR A 242 2.27 -9.89 -13.66
N PHE A 243 2.81 -9.04 -14.52
CA PHE A 243 2.43 -7.64 -14.59
C PHE A 243 1.14 -7.48 -15.40
N GLN A 244 0.07 -7.02 -14.73
CA GLN A 244 -1.17 -6.60 -15.40
C GLN A 244 -1.24 -5.07 -15.41
N SER A 245 -1.17 -4.50 -16.62
CA SER A 245 -1.17 -3.06 -16.85
C SER A 245 -2.32 -2.65 -17.76
N ILE A 246 -3.09 -1.66 -17.30
CA ILE A 246 -4.13 -1.00 -18.08
C ILE A 246 -3.66 0.44 -18.34
N TRP A 247 -3.57 0.83 -19.60
CA TRP A 247 -3.30 2.22 -19.95
C TRP A 247 -4.62 2.96 -20.17
N LEU A 248 -4.80 4.03 -19.41
CA LEU A 248 -5.96 4.91 -19.50
C LEU A 248 -5.56 6.19 -20.22
N LEU A 249 -5.88 6.26 -21.51
CA LEU A 249 -5.61 7.42 -22.35
C LEU A 249 -6.66 8.50 -22.07
N MET A 250 -6.22 9.57 -21.42
CA MET A 250 -7.06 10.69 -21.01
C MET A 250 -7.04 11.79 -22.06
N THR A 251 -8.12 11.92 -22.81
CA THR A 251 -8.27 12.95 -23.86
C THR A 251 -9.33 13.99 -23.50
N SER A 252 -9.30 15.12 -24.20
CA SER A 252 -10.42 16.06 -24.27
C SER A 252 -11.34 15.63 -25.41
N ALA A 253 -12.66 15.69 -25.19
CA ALA A 253 -13.70 15.39 -26.20
C ALA A 253 -13.38 15.89 -27.62
N GLU A 254 -12.84 17.11 -27.73
CA GLU A 254 -12.60 17.82 -28.99
C GLU A 254 -11.51 17.22 -29.90
N CYS A 255 -10.72 16.22 -29.47
CA CYS A 255 -9.57 15.72 -30.25
C CYS A 255 -9.46 14.20 -30.34
N PHE A 256 -10.56 13.48 -30.17
CA PHE A 256 -10.54 12.02 -30.08
C PHE A 256 -9.86 11.34 -31.30
N GLU A 257 -10.11 11.82 -32.52
CA GLU A 257 -9.70 11.13 -33.73
C GLU A 257 -8.21 11.35 -34.09
N THR A 258 -7.71 12.57 -33.90
CA THR A 258 -6.28 12.90 -34.04
C THR A 258 -5.45 12.23 -32.95
N ASP A 259 -5.95 12.24 -31.70
CA ASP A 259 -5.29 11.59 -30.58
C ASP A 259 -5.21 10.07 -30.80
N ARG A 260 -6.25 9.44 -31.38
CA ARG A 260 -6.27 8.01 -31.71
C ARG A 260 -5.20 7.60 -32.71
N LYS A 261 -4.95 8.40 -33.74
CA LYS A 261 -3.88 8.12 -34.71
C LYS A 261 -2.49 8.28 -34.08
N LEU A 262 -2.31 9.32 -33.27
CA LEU A 262 -1.05 9.55 -32.55
C LEU A 262 -0.76 8.40 -31.59
N SER A 263 -1.75 7.99 -30.79
CA SER A 263 -1.57 6.91 -29.84
C SER A 263 -1.29 5.58 -30.52
N LEU A 264 -1.95 5.24 -31.64
CA LEU A 264 -1.71 3.99 -32.36
C LEU A 264 -0.25 3.90 -32.83
N ARG A 265 0.29 5.01 -33.33
CA ARG A 265 1.71 5.11 -33.68
C ARG A 265 2.59 4.92 -32.45
N LEU A 266 2.26 5.59 -31.35
CA LEU A 266 3.04 5.52 -30.11
C LEU A 266 2.93 4.15 -29.40
N THR A 267 1.81 3.45 -29.50
CA THR A 267 1.63 2.11 -28.92
C THR A 267 2.39 1.05 -29.68
N ASN A 268 2.62 1.27 -30.98
CA ASN A 268 3.44 0.39 -31.80
C ASN A 268 4.93 0.50 -31.46
N THR A 269 5.37 1.59 -30.81
CA THR A 269 6.76 1.73 -30.35
C THR A 269 7.01 1.15 -28.96
N ILE A 270 5.97 0.68 -28.26
CA ILE A 270 6.11 0.10 -26.92
C ILE A 270 6.53 -1.36 -27.04
N ILE A 271 7.75 -1.66 -26.60
CA ILE A 271 8.27 -3.04 -26.53
C ILE A 271 7.46 -3.86 -25.52
N GLU A 272 7.21 -3.27 -24.35
CA GLU A 272 6.44 -3.88 -23.25
C GLU A 272 5.01 -3.35 -23.24
N LYS A 273 4.21 -3.83 -24.21
CA LYS A 273 2.86 -3.33 -24.42
C LYS A 273 1.99 -3.52 -23.17
N PRO A 274 1.18 -2.50 -22.80
CA PRO A 274 0.14 -2.71 -21.80
C PRO A 274 -0.83 -3.79 -22.25
N ASN A 275 -1.40 -4.52 -21.30
CA ASN A 275 -2.34 -5.59 -21.59
C ASN A 275 -3.62 -5.05 -22.21
N ILE A 276 -4.07 -3.88 -21.72
CA ILE A 276 -5.32 -3.24 -22.13
C ILE A 276 -5.07 -1.74 -22.31
N ILE A 277 -5.66 -1.15 -23.35
CA ILE A 277 -5.65 0.29 -23.59
C ILE A 277 -7.10 0.77 -23.66
N LEU A 278 -7.47 1.68 -22.76
CA LEU A 278 -8.80 2.26 -22.68
C LEU A 278 -8.73 3.77 -22.90
N TRP A 279 -9.75 4.28 -23.57
CA TRP A 279 -9.92 5.71 -23.80
C TRP A 279 -10.99 6.24 -22.86
N VAL A 280 -10.62 7.25 -22.08
CA VAL A 280 -11.54 7.94 -21.18
C VAL A 280 -11.42 9.42 -21.41
N ASP A 281 -12.50 9.99 -21.92
CA ASP A 281 -12.67 11.44 -21.97
C ASP A 281 -12.75 12.01 -20.55
N LYS A 282 -12.24 13.23 -20.33
CA LYS A 282 -12.41 13.93 -19.04
C LYS A 282 -13.88 14.11 -18.67
N THR A 283 -14.75 14.24 -19.67
CA THR A 283 -16.21 14.30 -19.50
C THR A 283 -16.89 12.95 -19.65
N ALA A 284 -16.13 11.85 -19.54
CA ALA A 284 -16.63 10.51 -19.81
C ALA A 284 -17.92 10.21 -19.06
N SER A 285 -18.86 9.62 -19.80
CA SER A 285 -20.13 9.17 -19.26
C SER A 285 -19.91 8.10 -18.18
N PRO A 286 -20.86 7.95 -17.22
CA PRO A 286 -20.80 6.91 -16.19
C PRO A 286 -20.56 5.49 -16.74
N HIS A 287 -20.95 5.23 -18.00
CA HIS A 287 -20.74 3.95 -18.69
C HIS A 287 -19.26 3.62 -18.88
N LYS A 288 -18.41 4.60 -19.21
CA LYS A 288 -16.97 4.36 -19.40
C LYS A 288 -16.25 3.94 -18.12
N TYR A 289 -16.68 4.47 -16.97
CA TYR A 289 -16.20 4.01 -15.67
C TYR A 289 -16.72 2.61 -15.31
N GLN A 290 -17.86 2.19 -15.88
CA GLN A 290 -18.33 0.82 -15.76
C GLN A 290 -17.43 -0.16 -16.50
N GLU A 291 -17.15 0.18 -17.76
CA GLU A 291 -16.23 -0.57 -18.62
C GLU A 291 -14.85 -0.70 -17.95
N LEU A 292 -14.28 0.41 -17.45
CA LEU A 292 -13.02 0.40 -16.71
C LEU A 292 -13.08 -0.49 -15.46
N GLY A 293 -14.16 -0.42 -14.68
CA GLY A 293 -14.33 -1.27 -13.50
C GLY A 293 -14.35 -2.76 -13.82
N SER A 294 -15.09 -3.17 -14.86
CA SER A 294 -15.13 -4.57 -15.32
C SER A 294 -13.76 -5.03 -15.84
N GLN A 295 -13.04 -4.19 -16.61
CA GLN A 295 -11.70 -4.51 -17.11
C GLN A 295 -10.66 -4.65 -15.97
N ILE A 296 -10.76 -3.82 -14.93
CA ILE A 296 -9.94 -3.95 -13.71
C ILE A 296 -10.20 -5.31 -13.05
N LEU A 297 -11.47 -5.67 -12.82
CA LEU A 297 -11.83 -6.92 -12.15
C LEU A 297 -11.38 -8.15 -12.97
N GLU A 298 -11.60 -8.15 -14.29
CA GLU A 298 -11.16 -9.23 -15.17
C GLU A 298 -9.63 -9.42 -15.09
N SER A 299 -8.88 -8.31 -15.13
CA SER A 299 -7.42 -8.33 -15.01
C SER A 299 -6.95 -8.84 -13.64
N CYS A 300 -7.62 -8.44 -12.56
CA CYS A 300 -7.37 -8.96 -11.20
C CYS A 300 -7.59 -10.47 -11.12
N LEU A 301 -8.72 -10.96 -11.64
CA LEU A 301 -9.07 -12.38 -11.66
C LEU A 301 -8.06 -13.18 -12.49
N LYS A 302 -7.66 -12.66 -13.65
CA LYS A 302 -6.62 -13.26 -14.49
C LYS A 302 -5.30 -13.35 -13.74
N ASN A 303 -4.86 -12.30 -13.06
CA ASN A 303 -3.58 -12.29 -12.36
C ASN A 303 -3.52 -13.37 -11.26
N ARG A 304 -4.57 -13.46 -10.43
CA ARG A 304 -4.56 -14.43 -9.31
C ARG A 304 -4.66 -15.89 -9.77
N LYS A 305 -5.37 -16.18 -10.87
CA LYS A 305 -5.42 -17.54 -11.44
C LYS A 305 -4.02 -18.08 -11.78
N HIS A 306 -3.13 -17.23 -12.30
CA HIS A 306 -1.76 -17.63 -12.65
C HIS A 306 -0.92 -17.93 -11.40
N SER A 307 -1.12 -17.19 -10.30
CA SER A 307 -0.35 -17.37 -9.06
C SER A 307 -0.61 -18.69 -8.32
N VAL A 308 -1.78 -19.31 -8.50
CA VAL A 308 -2.14 -20.57 -7.83
C VAL A 308 -1.53 -21.79 -8.52
N CYS A 309 -1.20 -21.69 -9.81
CA CYS A 309 -0.62 -22.79 -10.58
C CYS A 309 0.91 -22.90 -10.48
N SER A 310 1.62 -21.85 -10.05
CA SER A 310 3.07 -21.88 -9.86
C SER A 310 3.43 -22.52 -8.50
N LYS A 311 3.23 -23.83 -8.39
CA LYS A 311 3.81 -24.63 -7.31
C LYS A 311 5.28 -24.87 -7.69
N ASP A 312 6.16 -24.00 -7.22
CA ASP A 312 7.59 -24.24 -6.89
C ASP A 312 8.38 -22.92 -6.98
N PRO A 313 8.63 -22.22 -5.85
CA PRO A 313 9.60 -21.14 -5.84
C PRO A 313 11.01 -21.76 -5.77
N VAL A 314 11.75 -21.70 -6.88
CA VAL A 314 13.18 -21.99 -6.90
C VAL A 314 13.88 -20.96 -5.99
N SER A 315 14.44 -21.43 -4.88
CA SER A 315 15.09 -20.62 -3.86
C SER A 315 16.50 -20.21 -4.29
N HIS A 316 16.63 -19.32 -5.26
CA HIS A 316 17.89 -18.60 -5.51
C HIS A 316 17.60 -17.24 -6.15
N CYS A 317 17.39 -16.22 -5.33
CA CYS A 317 17.53 -14.82 -5.75
C CYS A 317 18.81 -14.29 -5.10
N SER A 318 19.90 -14.27 -5.86
CA SER A 318 21.11 -13.52 -5.48
C SER A 318 20.77 -12.03 -5.39
N GLU A 319 21.49 -11.29 -4.55
CA GLU A 319 21.30 -9.86 -4.31
C GLU A 319 21.36 -9.04 -5.62
N TRP A 320 20.20 -8.69 -6.18
CA TRP A 320 20.10 -7.65 -7.21
C TRP A 320 19.86 -6.33 -6.50
N ASP A 321 20.88 -5.48 -6.50
CA ASP A 321 20.84 -4.18 -5.87
C ASP A 321 19.95 -3.22 -6.69
N ILE A 322 18.67 -3.15 -6.33
CA ILE A 322 17.66 -2.25 -6.94
C ILE A 322 18.12 -0.79 -6.87
N GLY A 323 19.02 -0.45 -5.95
CA GLY A 323 19.66 0.87 -5.86
C GLY A 323 20.41 1.30 -7.12
N GLN A 324 21.00 0.36 -7.87
CA GLN A 324 21.76 0.69 -9.09
C GLN A 324 20.87 0.91 -10.32
N MET A 325 19.66 0.34 -10.36
CA MET A 325 18.74 0.49 -11.50
C MET A 325 18.08 1.87 -11.57
N VAL A 326 17.94 2.59 -10.45
CA VAL A 326 17.29 3.91 -10.41
C VAL A 326 18.30 5.06 -10.62
N LEU A 327 19.59 4.81 -10.42
CA LEU A 327 20.65 5.84 -10.51
C LEU A 327 21.37 5.88 -11.87
N THR A 328 20.99 5.02 -12.82
CA THR A 328 21.62 4.93 -14.17
C THR A 328 20.77 5.49 -15.31
N THR A 329 19.67 6.19 -15.01
CA THR A 329 18.80 6.89 -15.97
C THR A 329 18.52 8.31 -15.54
#